data_AF-A0A562D7A9-F1
#
_entry.id   AF-A0A562D7A9-F1
#
_cell.length_a   1.000
_cell.length_b   1.000
_cell.length_c   1.000
_cell.angle_alpha   90.00
_cell.angle_beta   90.00
_cell.angle_gamma   90.00
#
_symmetry.space_group_name_H-M   'P 1'
#
loop_
_entity.id
_entity.type
_entity.pdbx_description
1 polymer ?
#
loop_
_entity_poly.entity_id
_entity_poly.type
_entity_poly.pdbx_seq_one_letter_code
_entity_poly.pdbx_strand_id
1 'polypeptide(L)'
;MSRRLPSWAGWGLALAVAAACCGLGTWQLQRMHAKQALLDASAQVLAERRPQPLALAADPARARGYDWASGRGRFADLPAVLLDNQNRDSRPGVRAYRVFEPEDGLPLLVDLGWLP
;
A
#
# COMPACT_ATOMS: atom_id res chain seq x y z
N MET A 1 -43.34 -14.42 -31.87
CA MET A 1 -42.64 -13.49 -32.78
C MET A 1 -41.30 -13.11 -32.17
N SER A 2 -40.19 -13.70 -32.61
CA SER A 2 -38.85 -13.31 -32.11
C SER A 2 -38.47 -11.95 -32.71
N ARG A 3 -38.46 -10.88 -31.91
CA ARG A 3 -37.89 -9.60 -32.34
C ARG A 3 -36.38 -9.80 -32.50
N ARG A 4 -35.92 -10.05 -33.73
CA ARG A 4 -34.49 -10.13 -34.04
C ARG A 4 -33.94 -8.71 -33.94
N LEU A 5 -32.99 -8.49 -33.05
CA LEU A 5 -32.23 -7.24 -33.01
C LEU A 5 -31.55 -7.05 -34.38
N PRO A 6 -31.59 -5.85 -34.97
CA PRO A 6 -30.94 -5.62 -36.24
C PRO A 6 -29.41 -5.77 -36.07
N SER A 7 -28.74 -6.34 -37.07
CA SER A 7 -27.32 -6.71 -37.02
C SER A 7 -26.40 -5.54 -36.67
N TRP A 8 -26.71 -4.33 -37.10
CA TRP A 8 -25.96 -3.11 -36.75
C TRP A 8 -25.99 -2.81 -35.25
N ALA A 9 -27.09 -3.10 -34.56
CA ALA A 9 -27.19 -2.90 -33.11
C ALA A 9 -26.33 -3.92 -32.35
N GLY A 10 -26.25 -5.16 -32.86
CA GLY A 10 -25.35 -6.19 -32.35
C GLY A 10 -23.87 -5.80 -32.51
N TRP A 11 -23.48 -5.29 -33.68
CA TRP A 11 -22.12 -4.79 -33.93
C TRP A 11 -21.79 -3.56 -33.09
N GLY A 12 -22.74 -2.63 -32.95
CA GLY A 12 -22.57 -1.46 -32.09
C GLY A 12 -22.33 -1.85 -30.63
N LEU A 13 -23.11 -2.80 -30.11
CA LEU A 13 -22.91 -3.34 -28.76
C LEU A 13 -21.55 -4.03 -28.63
N ALA A 14 -21.15 -4.84 -29.62
CA ALA A 14 -19.86 -5.53 -29.60
C ALA A 14 -18.69 -4.53 -29.54
N LEU A 15 -18.73 -3.46 -30.33
CA LEU A 15 -17.72 -2.40 -30.31
C LEU A 15 -17.72 -1.64 -28.98
N ALA A 16 -18.89 -1.34 -28.41
CA ALA A 16 -18.98 -0.68 -27.10
C ALA A 16 -18.37 -1.55 -25.99
N VAL A 17 -18.66 -2.85 -25.98
CA VAL A 17 -18.05 -3.80 -25.03
C VAL A 17 -16.55 -3.90 -25.24
N ALA A 18 -16.08 -3.99 -26.48
CA ALA A 18 -14.65 -4.04 -26.79
C ALA A 18 -13.93 -2.77 -26.28
N ALA A 19 -14.50 -1.58 -26.51
CA ALA A 19 -13.95 -0.33 -26.02
C ALA A 19 -13.91 -0.29 -24.48
N ALA A 20 -14.97 -0.77 -23.81
CA ALA A 20 -15.00 -0.87 -22.36
C ALA A 20 -13.92 -1.82 -21.82
N CYS A 21 -13.74 -2.99 -22.45
CA CYS A 21 -12.68 -3.94 -22.09
C CYS A 21 -11.28 -3.33 -22.27
N CYS A 22 -11.02 -2.63 -23.37
CA CYS A 22 -9.75 -1.93 -23.59
C CYS A 22 -9.51 -0.83 -22.53
N GLY A 23 -10.55 -0.08 -22.18
CA GLY A 23 -10.48 0.94 -21.12
C GLY A 23 -10.13 0.32 -19.76
N LEU A 24 -10.82 -0.76 -19.39
CA LEU A 24 -10.54 -1.50 -18.15
C LEU A 24 -9.14 -2.13 -18.15
N GLY A 25 -8.70 -2.70 -19.27
CA GLY A 25 -7.34 -3.26 -19.40
C GLY A 25 -6.27 -2.19 -19.22
N THR A 26 -6.48 -1.00 -19.79
CA THR A 26 -5.58 0.15 -19.61
C THR A 26 -5.54 0.59 -18.14
N TRP A 27 -6.69 0.66 -17.48
CA TRP A 27 -6.76 0.98 -16.06
C TRP A 27 -6.04 -0.07 -15.19
N GLN A 28 -6.21 -1.35 -15.49
CA GLN A 28 -5.49 -2.43 -14.80
C GLN A 28 -3.97 -2.30 -14.97
N LEU A 29 -3.51 -2.00 -16.19
CA LEU A 29 -2.08 -1.78 -16.47
C LEU A 29 -1.52 -0.58 -15.71
N GLN A 30 -2.24 0.55 -15.69
CA GLN A 30 -1.86 1.72 -14.90
C GLN A 30 -1.79 1.41 -13.40
N ARG A 31 -2.76 0.63 -12.89
CA ARG A 31 -2.77 0.22 -11.48
C ARG A 31 -1.59 -0.70 -11.15
N MET A 32 -1.18 -1.55 -12.07
CA MET A 32 0.03 -2.37 -11.95
C MET A 32 1.28 -1.48 -11.88
N HIS A 33 1.44 -0.53 -12.81
CA HIS A 33 2.59 0.40 -12.79
C HIS A 33 2.65 1.23 -11.52
N ALA A 34 1.51 1.71 -11.01
CA ALA A 34 1.46 2.42 -9.74
C ALA A 34 1.94 1.56 -8.56
N LYS A 35 1.57 0.28 -8.53
CA LYS A 35 2.06 -0.67 -7.52
C LYS A 35 3.56 -0.95 -7.70
N GLN A 36 4.01 -1.14 -8.94
CA GLN A 36 5.41 -1.37 -9.24
C GLN A 36 6.30 -0.20 -8.80
N ALA A 37 5.87 1.04 -9.06
CA ALA A 37 6.59 2.23 -8.63
C ALA A 37 6.76 2.31 -7.10
N LEU A 38 5.77 1.85 -6.32
CA LEU A 38 5.89 1.77 -4.86
C LEU A 38 6.91 0.71 -4.43
N LEU A 39 6.89 -0.46 -5.07
CA LEU A 39 7.87 -1.52 -4.81
C LEU A 39 9.28 -1.05 -5.17
N ASP A 40 9.46 -0.43 -6.33
CA ASP A 40 10.75 0.10 -6.81
C ASP A 40 11.29 1.17 -5.86
N ALA A 41 10.44 2.11 -5.42
CA ALA A 41 10.83 3.12 -4.44
C ALA A 41 11.28 2.48 -3.11
N SER A 42 10.53 1.50 -2.60
CA SER A 42 10.94 0.78 -1.37
C SER A 42 12.25 0.02 -1.56
N ALA A 43 12.45 -0.62 -2.72
CA ALA A 43 13.63 -1.40 -3.03
C ALA A 43 14.87 -0.50 -3.14
N GLN A 44 14.73 0.69 -3.74
CA GLN A 44 15.78 1.69 -3.79
C GLN A 44 16.21 2.13 -2.38
N VAL A 45 15.27 2.43 -1.49
CA VAL A 45 15.56 2.82 -0.10
C VAL A 45 16.30 1.70 0.64
N LEU A 46 15.86 0.45 0.45
CA LEU A 46 16.51 -0.73 1.04
C LEU A 46 17.91 -1.02 0.50
N ALA A 47 18.19 -0.63 -0.76
CA ALA A 47 19.50 -0.75 -1.38
C ALA A 47 20.45 0.35 -0.91
N GLU A 48 19.98 1.59 -0.85
CA GLU A 48 20.80 2.73 -0.44
C GLU A 48 21.06 2.77 1.07
N ARG A 49 20.09 2.38 1.89
CA ARG A 49 20.14 2.35 3.38
C ARG A 49 20.69 3.64 3.99
N ARG A 50 20.40 4.78 3.37
CA ARG A 50 20.88 6.09 3.83
C ARG A 50 20.08 6.49 5.08
N PRO A 51 20.72 6.57 6.26
CA PRO A 51 20.01 6.86 7.50
C PRO A 51 19.42 8.26 7.46
N GLN A 52 18.11 8.33 7.60
CA GLN A 52 17.35 9.57 7.78
C GLN A 52 16.89 9.70 9.24
N PRO A 53 16.84 10.91 9.82
CA PRO A 53 16.35 11.09 11.19
C PRO A 53 14.93 10.58 11.37
N LEU A 54 14.64 9.91 12.49
CA LEU A 54 13.32 9.34 12.76
C LEU A 54 12.21 10.42 12.80
N ALA A 55 12.52 11.64 13.23
CA ALA A 55 11.62 12.80 13.17
C ALA A 55 11.03 13.05 11.77
N LEU A 56 11.76 12.68 10.71
CA LEU A 56 11.30 12.85 9.33
C LEU A 56 10.09 11.95 8.99
N ALA A 57 9.91 10.84 9.70
CA ALA A 57 8.78 9.92 9.49
C ALA A 57 7.45 10.52 9.98
N ALA A 58 7.48 11.52 10.86
CA ALA A 58 6.28 12.22 11.33
C ALA A 58 5.83 13.35 10.39
N ASP A 59 6.61 13.65 9.35
CA ASP A 59 6.35 14.76 8.43
C ASP A 59 5.20 14.42 7.47
N PRO A 60 4.08 15.15 7.49
CA PRO A 60 2.94 14.91 6.61
C PRO A 60 3.29 14.99 5.12
N ALA A 61 4.29 15.82 4.75
CA ALA A 61 4.73 15.95 3.37
C ALA A 61 5.39 14.67 2.85
N ARG A 62 5.91 13.82 3.75
CA ARG A 62 6.55 12.54 3.42
C ARG A 62 5.70 11.31 3.74
N ALA A 63 4.42 11.49 4.10
CA ALA A 63 3.53 10.38 4.48
C ALA A 63 3.36 9.28 3.41
N ARG A 64 3.66 9.58 2.13
CA ARG A 64 3.60 8.61 1.02
C ARG A 64 4.98 8.14 0.52
N GLY A 65 6.06 8.67 1.10
CA GLY A 65 7.44 8.32 0.76
C GLY A 65 7.95 7.15 1.60
N TYR A 66 9.10 6.62 1.19
CA TYR A 66 9.84 5.61 1.94
C TYR A 66 11.21 6.19 2.29
N ASP A 67 11.61 6.07 3.54
CA ASP A 67 12.90 6.54 4.04
C ASP A 67 13.53 5.45 4.92
N TRP A 68 14.86 5.30 4.85
CA TRP A 68 15.58 4.43 5.77
C TRP A 68 15.80 5.17 7.09
N ALA A 69 14.76 5.21 7.91
CA ALA A 69 14.75 6.00 9.12
C ALA A 69 15.57 5.33 10.25
N SER A 70 16.34 6.14 10.96
CA SER A 70 17.15 5.72 12.11
C SER A 70 17.09 6.78 13.21
N GLY A 71 17.09 6.32 14.46
CA GLY A 71 17.06 7.20 15.62
C GLY A 71 17.06 6.40 16.91
N ARG A 72 17.13 7.12 18.03
CA ARG A 72 17.01 6.57 19.37
C ARG A 72 15.77 7.12 20.05
N GLY A 73 15.34 6.44 21.10
CA GLY A 73 14.11 6.72 21.82
C GLY A 73 13.71 5.53 22.67
N ARG A 74 12.46 5.54 23.14
CA ARG A 74 11.89 4.46 23.93
C ARG A 74 10.48 4.14 23.47
N PHE A 75 10.03 2.91 23.68
CA PHE A 75 8.61 2.62 23.54
C PHE A 75 7.84 3.25 24.70
N ALA A 76 6.69 3.85 24.40
CA ALA A 76 5.80 4.38 25.41
C ALA A 76 5.32 3.26 26.35
N ASP A 77 5.02 3.63 27.60
CA ASP A 77 4.38 2.73 28.58
C ASP A 77 2.88 2.59 28.30
N LEU A 78 2.59 2.20 27.06
CA LEU A 78 1.26 1.97 26.51
C LEU A 78 1.19 0.52 26.02
N PRO A 79 0.01 -0.12 26.14
CA PRO A 79 -0.17 -1.47 25.62
C PRO A 79 0.05 -1.51 24.11
N ALA A 80 0.50 -2.65 23.61
CA ALA A 80 0.61 -2.87 22.18
C ALA A 80 -0.79 -2.85 21.53
N VAL A 81 -0.90 -2.20 20.38
CA VAL A 81 -2.09 -2.26 19.54
C VAL A 81 -1.97 -3.51 18.68
N LEU A 82 -2.85 -4.47 18.95
CA LEU A 82 -2.91 -5.72 18.20
C LEU A 82 -3.99 -5.60 17.13
N LEU A 83 -3.55 -5.61 15.87
CA LEU A 83 -4.46 -5.71 14.74
C LEU A 83 -4.69 -7.18 14.44
N ASP A 84 -5.88 -7.67 14.78
CA ASP A 84 -6.30 -9.04 14.52
C ASP A 84 -6.68 -9.26 13.05
N ASN A 85 -7.10 -10.49 12.74
CA ASN A 85 -7.60 -10.90 11.42
C ASN A 85 -6.64 -10.57 10.26
N GLN A 86 -5.34 -10.54 10.54
CA GLN A 86 -4.33 -10.37 9.51
C GLN A 86 -4.04 -11.72 8.89
N ASN A 87 -4.22 -11.83 7.57
CA ASN A 87 -3.85 -13.02 6.84
C ASN A 87 -2.48 -12.82 6.20
N ARG A 88 -1.52 -13.66 6.56
CA ARG A 88 -0.19 -13.71 5.94
C ARG A 88 0.08 -15.13 5.49
N ASP A 89 0.33 -15.32 4.19
CA ASP A 89 0.62 -16.63 3.60
C ASP A 89 -0.44 -17.70 3.95
N SER A 90 -1.72 -17.31 3.88
CA SER A 90 -2.89 -18.14 4.24
C SER A 90 -2.97 -18.55 5.72
N ARG A 91 -2.20 -17.91 6.60
CA ARG A 91 -2.27 -18.10 8.06
C ARG A 91 -2.91 -16.87 8.70
N PRO A 92 -4.02 -17.05 9.45
CA PRO A 92 -4.52 -15.99 10.30
C PRO A 92 -3.49 -15.69 11.40
N GLY A 93 -3.36 -14.43 11.78
CA GLY A 93 -2.48 -14.00 12.84
C GLY A 93 -2.73 -12.55 13.21
N VAL A 94 -1.82 -12.00 13.99
CA VAL A 94 -1.94 -10.65 14.56
C VAL A 94 -0.74 -9.81 14.12
N ARG A 95 -0.96 -8.53 13.81
CA ARG A 95 0.11 -7.56 13.61
C ARG A 95 0.21 -6.64 14.81
N ALA A 96 1.38 -6.60 15.44
CA ALA A 96 1.59 -5.85 16.66
C ALA A 96 2.21 -4.49 16.36
N TYR A 97 1.63 -3.45 16.94
CA TYR A 97 2.14 -2.09 16.85
C TYR A 97 2.40 -1.54 18.26
N ARG A 98 3.42 -0.70 18.39
CA ARG A 98 3.67 0.06 19.62
C ARG A 98 4.00 1.50 19.30
N VAL A 99 3.62 2.39 20.21
CA VAL A 99 4.02 3.80 20.14
C VAL A 99 5.48 3.90 20.56
N PHE A 100 6.30 4.46 19.68
CA PHE A 100 7.70 4.78 19.90
C PHE A 100 7.85 6.28 20.08
N GLU A 101 8.49 6.68 21.18
CA GLU A 101 8.80 8.06 21.52
C GLU A 101 10.27 8.31 21.17
N PRO A 102 10.57 8.97 20.03
CA PRO A 102 11.95 9.33 19.69
C PRO A 102 12.53 10.34 20.70
N GLU A 103 13.85 10.39 20.80
CA GLU A 103 14.56 11.47 21.53
C GLU A 103 14.20 12.85 20.95
N ASP A 104 14.08 12.92 19.62
CA ASP A 104 13.72 14.12 18.87
C ASP A 104 12.57 13.83 17.90
N GLY A 105 11.46 14.56 18.03
CA GLY A 105 10.32 14.50 17.10
C GLY A 105 8.99 14.14 17.75
N LEU A 106 8.01 13.80 16.92
CA LEU A 106 6.69 13.36 17.38
C LEU A 106 6.67 11.84 17.65
N PRO A 107 5.81 11.34 18.54
CA PRO A 107 5.59 9.91 18.73
C PRO A 107 5.16 9.23 17.43
N LEU A 108 5.69 8.04 17.18
CA LEU A 108 5.47 7.27 15.96
C LEU A 108 4.83 5.93 16.29
N LEU A 109 3.97 5.44 15.41
CA LEU A 109 3.48 4.07 15.49
C LEU A 109 4.44 3.15 14.75
N VAL A 110 5.11 2.25 15.47
CA VAL A 110 6.06 1.29 14.90
C VAL A 110 5.42 -0.08 14.79
N ASP A 111 5.52 -0.66 13.60
CA ASP A 111 5.15 -2.05 13.35
C ASP A 111 6.24 -2.99 13.86
N LEU A 112 5.89 -3.86 14.81
CA LEU A 112 6.79 -4.86 15.40
C LEU A 112 6.77 -6.18 14.62
N GLY A 113 5.91 -6.29 13.61
CA GLY A 113 5.79 -7.46 12.76
C GLY A 113 4.59 -8.34 13.08
N TRP A 114 4.65 -9.56 12.54
CA TRP A 114 3.56 -10.52 12.54
C TRP A 114 3.76 -11.60 13.60
N LEU A 115 2.68 -11.93 14.30
CA LEU A 115 2.59 -12.98 15.30
C LEU A 115 1.64 -14.09 14.76
N PRO A 116 2.12 -15.35 14.65
CA PRO A 116 1.31 -16.50 14.25
C PRO A 116 0.21 -16.84 15.25
#